data_AF-A0A8S3TNZ5-F1
#
_entry.id   AF-A0A8S3TNZ5-F1
#
_cell.length_a   1.000
_cell.length_b   1.000
_cell.length_c   1.000
_cell.angle_alpha   90.00
_cell.angle_beta   90.00
_cell.angle_gamma   90.00
#
_symmetry.space_group_name_H-M   'P 1'
#
loop_
_entity.id
_entity.type
_entity.pdbx_description
1 polymer ?
#
loop_
_entity_poly.entity_id
_entity_poly.type
_entity_poly.pdbx_seq_one_letter_code
_entity_poly.pdbx_strand_id
1 'polypeptide(L)'
;MVGMVLKFEVVTSSSSTANYRNSAHDFQLTKGTPYYIEAIHQVTSGSAKLQVAARFLNTELLNTQTGFAKQERVRLKFGSTVVKAVQTMTITGFSSMNQTNAVYQVQVTEQSGGFTDATYQLCIYGSCTEPLTTSADNTEVEASMNDLAFLETSESFTVTATPTNPQPGTLLTITFNSERGGLGGIQIMTTPVSIGETLAATGSQTTSGSPSGDFLAVLHTCLTVPSPLISPTASAQQVETALRIMYGTRCSKKLKNPEGKSRHYTFETSIPTGFGGLMTNKVEPFCGQKVVRNPGYLFRDMVAASKGLFLTTSVFLVCFAYRGNEIQSRIRSSYTYQNDMLEYIYTYYDVPVTLNTDEGWHLHCLDMKAALSQRQPAALKFYVKEIRVFKQGIVQEFFIDDVYIGRKAPVDDLDKVNEYRILPSKPNNALMKSVSVVSPSIGIDYSLENELLADELETMPGIGNLGVKRSGDCANFQYDITFLSRPGDVPPLNIDGSDINGVGVVVTSQNIEDGGLWFGPIFGEFLRTFHVKPQIMYDNKVYGLQGSSTASSVPVQTVQKYVTDCEPNRKPTP
;
A
#
# COMPACT_ATOMS: atom_id res chain seq x y z
N MET A 1 26.67 -60.45 5.12
CA MET A 1 25.52 -60.89 4.30
C MET A 1 24.40 -59.92 4.55
N VAL A 2 24.03 -59.10 3.57
CA VAL A 2 22.92 -58.16 3.70
C VAL A 2 21.62 -58.99 3.62
N GLY A 3 20.86 -59.05 4.71
CA GLY A 3 19.53 -59.68 4.70
C GLY A 3 18.62 -58.92 3.74
N MET A 4 17.97 -59.63 2.83
CA MET A 4 17.07 -59.02 1.84
C MET A 4 15.69 -58.89 2.47
N VAL A 5 15.19 -57.66 2.59
CA VAL A 5 13.85 -57.40 3.14
C VAL A 5 12.87 -57.13 2.02
N LEU A 6 11.83 -57.95 1.94
CA LEU A 6 10.72 -57.80 1.01
C LEU A 6 9.47 -57.35 1.75
N LYS A 7 8.69 -56.49 1.11
CA LYS A 7 7.33 -56.17 1.55
C LYS A 7 6.35 -56.66 0.50
N PHE A 8 5.35 -57.43 0.95
CA PHE A 8 4.25 -57.88 0.11
C PHE A 8 3.01 -57.04 0.35
N GLU A 9 2.39 -56.60 -0.74
CA GLU A 9 1.14 -55.85 -0.72
C GLU A 9 0.12 -56.61 -1.58
N VAL A 10 -1.00 -57.00 -0.97
CA VAL A 10 -2.14 -57.61 -1.66
C VAL A 10 -3.18 -56.52 -1.88
N VAL A 11 -3.54 -56.30 -3.15
CA VAL A 11 -4.51 -55.28 -3.55
C VAL A 11 -5.70 -55.96 -4.23
N THR A 12 -6.89 -55.77 -3.66
CA THR A 12 -8.16 -56.24 -4.21
C THR A 12 -9.01 -55.05 -4.62
N SER A 13 -9.61 -55.06 -5.82
CA SER A 13 -10.57 -54.06 -6.26
C SER A 13 -11.97 -54.66 -6.42
N SER A 14 -12.97 -54.04 -5.77
CA SER A 14 -14.39 -54.22 -6.08
C SER A 14 -14.92 -52.98 -6.79
N SER A 15 -15.71 -53.17 -7.84
CA SER A 15 -16.26 -52.11 -8.69
C SER A 15 -17.36 -51.31 -7.97
N SER A 16 -16.96 -50.46 -7.03
CA SER A 16 -17.63 -49.22 -6.58
C SER A 16 -16.86 -48.72 -5.35
N THR A 17 -16.22 -47.55 -5.48
CA THR A 17 -15.41 -46.89 -4.42
C THR A 17 -14.32 -47.75 -3.80
N ALA A 18 -13.15 -47.82 -4.46
CA ALA A 18 -12.00 -48.59 -4.01
C ALA A 18 -11.39 -48.05 -2.69
N ASN A 19 -11.81 -48.62 -1.56
CA ASN A 19 -11.07 -48.53 -0.30
C ASN A 19 -10.07 -49.69 -0.23
N TYR A 20 -8.79 -49.38 -0.45
CA TYR A 20 -7.69 -50.32 -0.33
C TYR A 20 -7.49 -50.70 1.15
N ARG A 21 -7.85 -51.93 1.56
CA ARG A 21 -7.33 -52.50 2.81
C ARG A 21 -5.99 -53.17 2.52
N ASN A 22 -4.91 -52.39 2.65
CA ASN A 22 -3.56 -52.93 2.56
C ASN A 22 -3.20 -53.63 3.87
N SER A 23 -3.12 -54.97 3.88
CA SER A 23 -2.40 -55.73 4.91
C SER A 23 -0.96 -55.92 4.43
N ALA A 24 -0.07 -55.00 4.76
CA ALA A 24 1.32 -55.06 4.30
C ALA A 24 2.23 -55.53 5.44
N HIS A 25 2.95 -56.64 5.22
CA HIS A 25 3.90 -57.20 6.17
C HIS A 25 5.31 -57.21 5.58
N ASP A 26 6.29 -56.90 6.42
CA ASP A 26 7.70 -56.91 6.08
C ASP A 26 8.27 -58.30 6.38
N PHE A 27 8.95 -58.91 5.40
CA PHE A 27 9.51 -60.26 5.47
C PHE A 27 11.00 -60.25 5.18
N GLN A 28 11.77 -60.82 6.12
CA GLN A 28 13.21 -61.02 5.97
C GLN A 28 13.47 -62.35 5.25
N LEU A 29 14.19 -62.31 4.12
CA LEU A 29 14.56 -63.51 3.37
C LEU A 29 15.95 -63.99 3.73
N THR A 30 16.08 -65.31 3.91
CA THR A 30 17.34 -66.01 4.12
C THR A 30 17.80 -66.65 2.81
N LYS A 31 19.07 -66.42 2.45
CA LYS A 31 19.66 -66.93 1.21
C LYS A 31 19.51 -68.46 1.13
N GLY A 32 19.03 -68.94 -0.01
CA GLY A 32 18.85 -70.37 -0.29
C GLY A 32 17.63 -71.02 0.36
N THR A 33 16.82 -70.26 1.11
CA THR A 33 15.56 -70.75 1.67
C THR A 33 14.41 -70.45 0.70
N PRO A 34 13.61 -71.44 0.29
CA PRO A 34 12.41 -71.19 -0.51
C PRO A 34 11.30 -70.61 0.36
N TYR A 35 10.56 -69.63 -0.18
CA TYR A 35 9.42 -68.98 0.48
C TYR A 35 8.19 -69.11 -0.40
N TYR A 36 7.02 -69.39 0.19
CA TYR A 36 5.75 -69.54 -0.50
C TYR A 36 4.77 -68.44 -0.09
N ILE A 37 4.00 -67.93 -1.05
CA ILE A 37 2.99 -66.90 -0.84
C ILE A 37 1.68 -67.40 -1.39
N GLU A 38 0.66 -67.48 -0.52
CA GLU A 38 -0.71 -67.81 -0.89
C GLU A 38 -1.58 -66.56 -0.78
N ALA A 39 -2.40 -66.32 -1.80
CA ALA A 39 -3.39 -65.25 -1.79
C ALA A 39 -4.74 -65.83 -2.22
N ILE A 40 -5.70 -65.84 -1.29
CA ILE A 40 -7.04 -66.38 -1.52
C ILE A 40 -7.97 -65.23 -1.88
N HIS A 41 -8.61 -65.31 -3.05
CA HIS A 41 -9.56 -64.30 -3.54
C HIS A 41 -10.91 -64.96 -3.85
N GLN A 42 -11.96 -64.52 -3.17
CA GLN A 42 -13.32 -65.03 -3.32
C GLN A 42 -14.22 -63.94 -3.90
N VAL A 43 -14.89 -64.24 -5.01
CA VAL A 43 -15.74 -63.29 -5.76
C VAL A 43 -17.15 -63.85 -5.83
N THR A 44 -18.16 -63.04 -5.47
CA THR A 44 -19.57 -63.45 -5.47
C THR A 44 -20.33 -63.01 -6.73
N SER A 45 -19.87 -61.97 -7.45
CA SER A 45 -20.33 -61.63 -8.82
C SER A 45 -19.43 -60.56 -9.46
N GLY A 46 -19.30 -60.58 -10.79
CA GLY A 46 -18.56 -59.57 -11.57
C GLY A 46 -17.09 -59.91 -11.86
N SER A 47 -16.43 -59.08 -12.68
CA SER A 47 -15.01 -59.23 -13.02
C SER A 47 -14.12 -58.59 -11.95
N ALA A 48 -13.60 -59.39 -11.01
CA ALA A 48 -12.64 -58.91 -10.01
C ALA A 48 -11.20 -59.35 -10.37
N LYS A 49 -10.22 -58.50 -10.09
CA LYS A 49 -8.79 -58.77 -10.32
C LYS A 49 -8.06 -58.83 -8.98
N LEU A 50 -7.25 -59.87 -8.80
CA LEU A 50 -6.28 -59.96 -7.70
C LEU A 50 -4.90 -59.57 -8.24
N GLN A 51 -4.23 -58.63 -7.57
CA GLN A 51 -2.85 -58.31 -7.86
C GLN A 51 -2.00 -58.47 -6.59
N VAL A 52 -0.92 -59.23 -6.70
CA VAL A 52 0.11 -59.36 -5.68
C VAL A 52 1.34 -58.60 -6.14
N ALA A 53 1.82 -57.68 -5.30
CA ALA A 53 3.04 -56.95 -5.56
C ALA A 53 4.08 -57.22 -4.47
N ALA A 54 5.34 -57.30 -4.86
CA ALA A 54 6.48 -57.37 -3.95
C ALA A 54 7.41 -56.20 -4.24
N ARG A 55 7.92 -55.55 -3.20
CA ARG A 55 8.94 -54.51 -3.35
C ARG A 55 10.13 -54.79 -2.45
N PHE A 56 11.32 -54.53 -2.98
CA PHE A 56 12.55 -54.48 -2.19
C PHE A 56 12.57 -53.17 -1.41
N LEU A 57 12.78 -53.25 -0.09
CA LEU A 57 12.88 -52.05 0.73
C LEU A 57 14.23 -51.34 0.54
N ASN A 58 15.29 -52.12 0.30
CA ASN A 58 16.63 -51.61 0.02
C ASN A 58 17.02 -51.98 -1.41
N THR A 59 17.18 -50.98 -2.27
CA THR A 59 17.67 -51.15 -3.64
C THR A 59 18.63 -50.02 -3.98
N GLU A 60 19.73 -50.35 -4.65
CA GLU A 60 20.68 -49.36 -5.20
C GLU A 60 20.23 -48.85 -6.58
N LEU A 61 19.15 -49.40 -7.14
CA LEU A 61 18.64 -49.08 -8.47
C LEU A 61 17.73 -47.83 -8.45
N LEU A 62 17.93 -46.95 -9.42
CA LEU A 62 17.11 -45.75 -9.64
C LEU A 62 15.94 -46.02 -10.61
N ASN A 63 14.88 -45.22 -10.52
CA ASN A 63 13.74 -45.29 -11.45
C ASN A 63 14.17 -45.12 -12.91
N THR A 64 15.17 -44.28 -13.17
CA THR A 64 15.70 -44.02 -14.52
C THR A 64 16.34 -45.25 -15.16
N GLN A 65 16.80 -46.21 -14.35
CA GLN A 65 17.46 -47.41 -14.83
C GLN A 65 16.48 -48.56 -15.09
N THR A 66 15.35 -48.60 -14.36
CA THR A 66 14.46 -49.77 -14.36
C THR A 66 12.99 -49.44 -14.67
N GLY A 67 12.54 -48.21 -14.48
CA GLY A 67 11.12 -47.83 -14.52
C GLY A 67 10.28 -48.35 -13.35
N PHE A 68 10.85 -49.18 -12.46
CA PHE A 68 10.14 -49.87 -11.38
C PHE A 68 10.62 -49.47 -9.98
N ALA A 69 11.80 -48.89 -9.85
CA ALA A 69 12.28 -48.35 -8.57
C ALA A 69 11.62 -47.00 -8.29
N LYS A 70 11.05 -46.80 -7.09
CA LYS A 70 10.54 -45.49 -6.65
C LYS A 70 11.52 -44.88 -5.67
N GLN A 71 11.98 -43.66 -5.93
CA GLN A 71 12.84 -42.94 -4.99
C GLN A 71 12.06 -42.44 -3.77
N GLU A 72 12.73 -42.44 -2.63
CA GLU A 72 12.20 -41.89 -1.38
C GLU A 72 12.01 -40.37 -1.50
N ARG A 73 10.90 -39.87 -0.95
CA ARG A 73 10.57 -38.44 -0.91
C ARG A 73 10.42 -38.04 0.55
N VAL A 74 11.42 -37.36 1.10
CA VAL A 74 11.37 -36.84 2.47
C VAL A 74 10.74 -35.46 2.47
N ARG A 75 9.83 -35.19 3.40
CA ARG A 75 9.30 -33.86 3.68
C ARG A 75 9.91 -33.34 4.97
N LEU A 76 10.86 -32.43 4.84
CA LEU A 76 11.40 -31.69 5.98
C LEU A 76 10.39 -30.60 6.39
N LYS A 77 9.96 -30.62 7.65
CA LYS A 77 9.14 -29.55 8.25
C LYS A 77 10.01 -28.79 9.25
N PHE A 78 10.26 -27.52 8.97
CA PHE A 78 10.93 -26.61 9.89
C PHE A 78 9.88 -25.74 10.56
N GLY A 79 9.91 -25.66 11.89
CA GLY A 79 9.07 -24.76 12.69
C GLY A 79 9.97 -23.75 13.40
N SER A 80 9.60 -22.48 13.36
CA SER A 80 10.23 -21.43 14.17
C SER A 80 9.14 -20.63 14.87
N THR A 81 9.35 -20.32 16.15
CA THR A 81 8.47 -19.44 16.91
C THR A 81 8.80 -17.99 16.51
N VAL A 82 7.93 -17.35 15.76
CA VAL A 82 8.09 -15.94 15.39
C VAL A 82 7.89 -15.09 16.64
N VAL A 83 8.96 -14.54 17.20
CA VAL A 83 8.88 -13.54 18.28
C VAL A 83 8.61 -12.18 17.63
N LYS A 84 7.44 -11.62 17.88
CA LYS A 84 7.08 -10.29 17.37
C LYS A 84 7.76 -9.23 18.23
N ALA A 85 8.34 -8.21 17.61
CA ALA A 85 8.76 -7.01 18.32
C ALA A 85 7.51 -6.22 18.73
N VAL A 86 7.37 -5.94 20.04
CA VAL A 86 6.27 -5.13 20.59
C VAL A 86 6.86 -3.81 21.03
N GLN A 87 6.26 -2.71 20.58
CA GLN A 87 6.63 -1.36 20.99
C GLN A 87 5.37 -0.65 21.46
N THR A 88 5.43 -0.08 22.66
CA THR A 88 4.36 0.75 23.22
C THR A 88 4.73 2.21 22.97
N MET A 89 3.88 2.93 22.24
CA MET A 89 4.05 4.36 21.99
C MET A 89 2.94 5.10 22.71
N THR A 90 3.30 5.99 23.63
CA THR A 90 2.36 6.94 24.25
C THR A 90 2.68 8.30 23.69
N ILE A 91 1.69 8.95 23.07
CA ILE A 91 1.90 10.24 22.40
C ILE A 91 1.05 11.29 23.10
N THR A 92 1.71 12.27 23.72
CA THR A 92 1.09 13.33 24.54
C THR A 92 1.59 14.70 24.11
N GLY A 93 0.85 15.76 24.47
CA GLY A 93 1.30 17.14 24.27
C GLY A 93 0.99 17.73 22.90
N PHE A 94 -0.08 17.28 22.23
CA PHE A 94 -0.56 17.90 21.00
C PHE A 94 -1.25 19.23 21.31
N SER A 95 -0.85 20.26 20.60
CA SER A 95 -1.51 21.56 20.57
C SER A 95 -1.45 22.11 19.16
N SER A 96 -2.57 22.60 18.65
CA SER A 96 -2.60 23.27 17.35
C SER A 96 -1.65 24.47 17.37
N MET A 97 -0.87 24.59 16.31
CA MET A 97 0.17 25.59 16.10
C MET A 97 -0.15 26.41 14.85
N ASN A 98 0.45 27.59 14.76
CA ASN A 98 0.38 28.40 13.56
C ASN A 98 1.19 27.75 12.44
N GLN A 99 0.51 27.01 11.56
CA GLN A 99 1.10 26.34 10.42
C GLN A 99 1.67 27.34 9.40
N THR A 100 2.83 27.01 8.84
CA THR A 100 3.39 27.71 7.68
C THR A 100 3.85 26.71 6.63
N ASN A 101 3.55 26.98 5.36
CA ASN A 101 4.01 26.13 4.26
C ASN A 101 5.51 26.32 3.99
N ALA A 102 6.20 25.24 3.63
CA ALA A 102 7.59 25.31 3.23
C ALA A 102 7.71 25.87 1.81
N VAL A 103 8.68 26.77 1.60
CA VAL A 103 8.93 27.39 0.29
C VAL A 103 10.37 27.17 -0.12
N TYR A 104 10.54 26.71 -1.36
CA TYR A 104 11.82 26.43 -2.00
C TYR A 104 11.98 27.28 -3.25
N GLN A 105 13.18 27.75 -3.50
CA GLN A 105 13.56 28.41 -4.74
C GLN A 105 14.59 27.55 -5.47
N VAL A 106 14.28 27.18 -6.71
CA VAL A 106 15.17 26.43 -7.59
C VAL A 106 15.46 27.28 -8.81
N GLN A 107 16.72 27.69 -8.94
CA GLN A 107 17.22 28.37 -10.11
C GLN A 107 17.75 27.34 -11.10
N VAL A 108 17.20 27.33 -12.32
CA VAL A 108 17.70 26.53 -13.43
C VAL A 108 18.23 27.47 -14.50
N THR A 109 19.45 27.26 -14.97
CA THR A 109 20.13 28.11 -15.94
C THR A 109 20.69 27.27 -17.07
N GLU A 110 20.34 27.65 -18.29
CA GLU A 110 20.90 27.06 -19.51
C GLU A 110 22.30 27.61 -19.71
N GLN A 111 23.29 26.72 -19.77
CA GLN A 111 24.68 27.09 -20.06
C GLN A 111 25.11 26.63 -21.45
N SER A 112 24.24 25.94 -22.17
CA SER A 112 24.48 25.45 -23.53
C SER A 112 24.45 26.62 -24.52
N GLY A 113 25.53 26.78 -25.31
CA GLY A 113 25.66 27.82 -26.33
C GLY A 113 24.79 27.62 -27.58
N GLY A 114 23.56 27.07 -27.45
CA GLY A 114 22.61 26.92 -28.57
C GLY A 114 21.74 25.66 -28.58
N PHE A 115 21.89 24.74 -27.62
CA PHE A 115 21.04 23.55 -27.45
C PHE A 115 20.13 23.74 -26.22
N THR A 116 18.96 23.11 -26.20
CA THR A 116 17.93 23.31 -25.16
C THR A 116 17.22 22.01 -24.77
N ASP A 117 17.82 20.84 -25.03
CA ASP A 117 17.23 19.54 -24.73
C ASP A 117 17.69 18.94 -23.39
N ALA A 118 18.64 19.58 -22.70
CA ALA A 118 19.01 19.21 -21.33
C ALA A 118 17.80 19.20 -20.37
N THR A 119 17.78 18.22 -19.47
CA THR A 119 16.68 18.05 -18.51
C THR A 119 17.17 18.09 -17.07
N TYR A 120 16.27 18.43 -16.15
CA TYR A 120 16.46 18.29 -14.72
C TYR A 120 15.30 17.54 -14.08
N GLN A 121 15.56 16.96 -12.91
CA GLN A 121 14.56 16.30 -12.08
C GLN A 121 14.67 16.82 -10.65
N LEU A 122 13.51 16.99 -10.00
CA LEU A 122 13.41 17.42 -8.62
C LEU A 122 13.08 16.19 -7.76
N CYS A 123 13.95 15.86 -6.82
CA CYS A 123 13.90 14.62 -6.05
C CYS A 123 13.70 14.89 -4.57
N ILE A 124 12.74 14.19 -3.98
CA ILE A 124 12.41 14.23 -2.56
C ILE A 124 12.32 12.80 -2.06
N TYR A 125 13.10 12.48 -1.03
CA TYR A 125 13.20 11.13 -0.45
C TYR A 125 13.56 10.03 -1.45
N GLY A 126 14.33 10.37 -2.50
CA GLY A 126 14.75 9.43 -3.55
C GLY A 126 13.72 9.23 -4.67
N SER A 127 12.50 9.76 -4.54
CA SER A 127 11.56 9.84 -5.66
C SER A 127 11.75 11.15 -6.40
N CYS A 128 11.81 11.09 -7.72
CA CYS A 128 12.03 12.22 -8.61
C CYS A 128 10.82 12.50 -9.49
N THR A 129 10.72 13.74 -9.98
CA THR A 129 9.80 14.12 -11.06
C THR A 129 10.19 13.40 -12.36
N GLU A 130 9.27 13.41 -13.34
CA GLU A 130 9.67 13.19 -14.73
C GLU A 130 10.70 14.24 -15.17
N PRO A 131 11.51 13.95 -16.21
CA PRO A 131 12.48 14.91 -16.74
C PRO A 131 11.78 16.20 -17.20
N LEU A 132 12.19 17.33 -16.63
CA LEU A 132 11.68 18.66 -16.96
C LEU A 132 12.75 19.43 -17.75
N THR A 133 12.34 20.27 -18.69
CA THR A 133 13.23 21.18 -19.42
C THR A 133 13.18 22.59 -18.83
N THR A 134 14.10 23.47 -19.21
CA THR A 134 14.08 24.89 -18.82
C THR A 134 12.84 25.65 -19.33
N SER A 135 12.18 25.13 -20.36
CA SER A 135 10.94 25.66 -20.93
C SER A 135 9.66 25.12 -20.29
N ALA A 136 9.76 24.17 -19.36
CA ALA A 136 8.59 23.62 -18.68
C ALA A 136 7.81 24.73 -17.97
N ASP A 137 6.50 24.78 -18.22
CA ASP A 137 5.65 25.80 -17.61
C ASP A 137 5.32 25.46 -16.15
N ASN A 138 4.69 26.40 -15.44
CA ASN A 138 4.32 26.21 -14.05
C ASN A 138 3.39 25.00 -13.83
N THR A 139 2.51 24.71 -14.79
CA THR A 139 1.54 23.61 -14.71
C THR A 139 2.23 22.26 -14.87
N GLU A 140 3.19 22.16 -15.80
CA GLU A 140 3.98 20.96 -16.04
C GLU A 140 4.87 20.60 -14.84
N VAL A 141 5.58 21.60 -14.28
CA VAL A 141 6.41 21.40 -13.09
C VAL A 141 5.53 21.05 -11.88
N GLU A 142 4.41 21.75 -11.68
CA GLU A 142 3.46 21.46 -10.59
C GLU A 142 2.86 20.07 -10.70
N ALA A 143 2.42 19.65 -11.89
CA ALA A 143 1.86 18.32 -12.12
C ALA A 143 2.91 17.23 -11.83
N SER A 144 4.16 17.45 -12.26
CA SER A 144 5.27 16.52 -12.03
C SER A 144 5.63 16.40 -10.55
N MET A 145 5.69 17.53 -9.83
CA MET A 145 5.91 17.54 -8.38
C MET A 145 4.77 16.86 -7.63
N ASN A 146 3.52 17.07 -8.06
CA ASN A 146 2.35 16.45 -7.47
C ASN A 146 2.20 14.95 -7.78
N ASP A 147 3.02 14.39 -8.67
CA ASP A 147 3.08 12.95 -8.94
C ASP A 147 4.00 12.19 -7.97
N LEU A 148 4.87 12.88 -7.23
CA LEU A 148 5.89 12.27 -6.36
C LEU A 148 5.30 11.26 -5.35
N ALA A 149 6.03 10.15 -5.15
CA ALA A 149 5.55 8.96 -4.44
C ALA A 149 5.28 9.16 -2.93
N PHE A 150 5.85 10.21 -2.32
CA PHE A 150 5.67 10.48 -0.88
C PHE A 150 4.40 11.26 -0.55
N LEU A 151 3.74 11.85 -1.54
CA LEU A 151 2.59 12.74 -1.31
C LEU A 151 1.35 11.97 -0.89
N GLU A 152 0.71 12.44 0.18
CA GLU A 152 -0.62 12.01 0.57
C GLU A 152 -1.72 12.84 -0.11
N THR A 153 -2.98 12.40 0.00
CA THR A 153 -4.12 13.08 -0.64
C THR A 153 -4.40 14.47 -0.09
N SER A 154 -3.98 14.76 1.14
CA SER A 154 -4.10 16.07 1.79
C SER A 154 -2.94 17.01 1.49
N GLU A 155 -1.95 16.57 0.71
CA GLU A 155 -0.72 17.30 0.46
C GLU A 155 -0.60 17.64 -1.04
N SER A 156 -0.02 18.80 -1.32
CA SER A 156 0.21 19.22 -2.70
C SER A 156 1.39 20.18 -2.81
N PHE A 157 1.88 20.33 -4.04
CA PHE A 157 2.77 21.41 -4.42
C PHE A 157 2.03 22.46 -5.23
N THR A 158 2.42 23.71 -5.06
CA THR A 158 2.08 24.81 -5.96
C THR A 158 3.37 25.40 -6.49
N VAL A 159 3.44 25.65 -7.80
CA VAL A 159 4.67 26.14 -8.45
C VAL A 159 4.42 27.43 -9.21
N THR A 160 5.32 28.39 -9.06
CA THR A 160 5.42 29.54 -9.96
C THR A 160 6.79 29.56 -10.63
N ALA A 161 6.80 29.70 -11.94
CA ALA A 161 8.01 29.76 -12.75
C ALA A 161 8.18 31.18 -13.29
N THR A 162 9.34 31.79 -13.06
CA THR A 162 9.67 33.13 -13.57
C THR A 162 10.92 33.04 -14.43
N PRO A 163 10.87 33.46 -15.71
CA PRO A 163 12.06 33.51 -16.56
C PRO A 163 13.14 34.40 -15.94
N THR A 164 14.40 33.97 -16.04
CA THR A 164 15.53 34.79 -15.61
C THR A 164 16.17 35.51 -16.78
N ASN A 165 16.60 36.75 -16.54
CA ASN A 165 17.33 37.59 -17.49
C ASN A 165 18.63 38.09 -16.83
N PRO A 166 19.76 38.24 -17.56
CA PRO A 166 19.92 38.11 -19.01
C PRO A 166 20.28 36.70 -19.51
N GLN A 167 20.58 35.75 -18.62
CA GLN A 167 20.89 34.37 -19.01
C GLN A 167 19.61 33.53 -19.10
N PRO A 168 19.39 32.78 -20.21
CA PRO A 168 18.22 31.92 -20.36
C PRO A 168 18.11 30.93 -19.20
N GLY A 169 16.97 30.93 -18.53
CA GLY A 169 16.74 30.12 -17.35
C GLY A 169 15.41 30.43 -16.70
N THR A 170 15.10 29.70 -15.63
CA THR A 170 13.83 29.79 -14.92
C THR A 170 14.10 29.71 -13.42
N LEU A 171 13.55 30.66 -12.67
CA LEU A 171 13.44 30.61 -11.22
C LEU A 171 12.10 30.00 -10.85
N LEU A 172 12.14 28.80 -10.28
CA LEU A 172 10.98 28.12 -9.72
C LEU A 172 10.81 28.50 -8.26
N THR A 173 9.62 28.95 -7.88
CA THR A 173 9.20 29.05 -6.49
C THR A 173 8.20 27.93 -6.22
N ILE A 174 8.60 26.97 -5.39
CA ILE A 174 7.85 25.76 -5.09
C ILE A 174 7.34 25.88 -3.65
N THR A 175 6.03 25.86 -3.49
CA THR A 175 5.36 25.87 -2.17
C THR A 175 4.82 24.49 -1.90
N PHE A 176 5.18 23.93 -0.75
CA PHE A 176 4.64 22.65 -0.29
C PHE A 176 3.49 22.90 0.70
N ASN A 177 2.28 22.57 0.27
CA ASN A 177 1.06 22.71 1.05
C ASN A 177 0.83 21.42 1.84
N SER A 178 1.20 21.42 3.12
CA SER A 178 1.01 20.27 4.01
C SER A 178 1.00 20.68 5.48
N GLU A 179 0.20 19.95 6.25
CA GLU A 179 0.12 20.07 7.71
C GLU A 179 1.36 19.53 8.45
N ARG A 180 2.24 18.81 7.74
CA ARG A 180 3.48 18.27 8.30
C ARG A 180 4.55 19.34 8.57
N GLY A 181 4.38 20.54 8.01
CA GLY A 181 5.39 21.59 8.01
C GLY A 181 6.50 21.34 7.00
N GLY A 182 7.75 21.50 7.44
CA GLY A 182 8.93 21.44 6.59
C GLY A 182 9.18 20.07 5.95
N LEU A 183 9.64 20.09 4.69
CA LEU A 183 10.36 18.98 4.08
C LEU A 183 11.87 19.21 4.22
N GLY A 184 12.65 18.15 4.04
CA GLY A 184 14.10 18.30 3.82
C GLY A 184 14.42 19.10 2.55
N GLY A 185 15.69 19.13 2.16
CA GLY A 185 16.10 19.75 0.91
C GLY A 185 15.54 19.01 -0.33
N ILE A 186 15.28 19.76 -1.39
CA ILE A 186 15.00 19.19 -2.73
C ILE A 186 16.34 18.90 -3.39
N GLN A 187 16.59 17.62 -3.69
CA GLN A 187 17.75 17.24 -4.49
C GLN A 187 17.44 17.52 -5.96
N ILE A 188 18.42 18.05 -6.69
CA ILE A 188 18.27 18.34 -8.12
C ILE A 188 19.25 17.44 -8.88
N MET A 189 18.73 16.73 -9.87
CA MET A 189 19.52 15.94 -10.81
C MET A 189 19.45 16.57 -12.18
N THR A 190 20.58 16.75 -12.85
CA THR A 190 20.64 17.26 -14.23
C THR A 190 21.15 16.16 -15.16
N THR A 191 20.51 16.01 -16.31
CA THR A 191 20.89 15.02 -17.33
C THR A 191 21.12 15.75 -18.64
N PRO A 192 22.36 15.79 -19.17
CA PRO A 192 22.59 16.27 -20.54
C PRO A 192 22.00 15.26 -21.52
N VAL A 193 21.24 15.73 -22.51
CA VAL A 193 20.64 14.86 -23.53
C VAL A 193 21.57 14.80 -24.75
N SER A 194 22.14 15.94 -25.13
CA SER A 194 23.12 16.04 -26.21
C SER A 194 24.56 16.31 -25.70
N ILE A 195 25.56 15.85 -26.46
CA ILE A 195 26.98 16.04 -26.11
C ILE A 195 27.32 17.53 -26.14
N GLY A 196 27.82 18.04 -25.01
CA GLY A 196 28.21 19.45 -24.86
C GLY A 196 27.11 20.34 -24.26
N GLU A 197 25.94 19.79 -23.98
CA GLU A 197 24.92 20.48 -23.18
C GLU A 197 25.28 20.51 -21.71
N THR A 198 25.05 21.66 -21.08
CA THR A 198 25.24 21.83 -19.64
C THR A 198 24.13 22.67 -19.07
N LEU A 199 23.47 22.13 -18.05
CA LEU A 199 22.40 22.79 -17.32
C LEU A 199 22.83 22.91 -15.85
N ALA A 200 22.85 24.15 -15.36
CA ALA A 200 23.15 24.43 -13.96
C ALA A 200 21.84 24.58 -13.20
N ALA A 201 21.68 23.85 -12.09
CA ALA A 201 20.52 23.97 -11.24
C ALA A 201 20.93 24.04 -9.77
N THR A 202 20.41 25.03 -9.05
CA THR A 202 20.69 25.24 -7.62
C THR A 202 19.39 25.49 -6.86
N GLY A 203 19.21 24.81 -5.73
CA GLY A 203 18.03 24.92 -4.89
C GLY A 203 18.36 25.45 -3.50
N SER A 204 17.47 26.27 -2.94
CA SER A 204 17.53 26.70 -1.55
C SER A 204 16.14 26.74 -0.92
N GLN A 205 16.06 26.51 0.38
CA GLN A 205 14.84 26.68 1.14
C GLN A 205 14.78 28.13 1.66
N THR A 206 13.73 28.86 1.29
CA THR A 206 13.57 30.27 1.70
C THR A 206 12.66 30.43 2.90
N THR A 207 11.66 29.56 3.03
CA THR A 207 10.77 29.51 4.20
C THR A 207 10.77 28.09 4.76
N SER A 208 11.14 27.95 6.02
CA SER A 208 10.94 26.69 6.75
C SER A 208 9.45 26.50 7.02
N GLY A 209 8.91 25.32 6.68
CA GLY A 209 7.53 24.98 7.00
C GLY A 209 7.37 24.63 8.48
N SER A 210 6.29 25.07 9.10
CA SER A 210 5.92 24.75 10.48
C SER A 210 4.69 23.85 10.48
N PRO A 211 4.68 22.73 11.23
CA PRO A 211 3.55 21.81 11.28
C PRO A 211 2.32 22.47 11.93
N SER A 212 1.13 21.98 11.60
CA SER A 212 -0.12 22.39 12.26
C SER A 212 -0.19 21.94 13.71
N GLY A 213 0.54 20.88 14.08
CA GLY A 213 0.44 20.24 15.40
C GLY A 213 -0.78 19.32 15.57
N ASP A 214 -1.66 19.26 14.57
CA ASP A 214 -2.88 18.43 14.58
C ASP A 214 -2.65 17.01 14.04
N PHE A 215 -1.45 16.73 13.51
CA PHE A 215 -1.06 15.44 12.96
C PHE A 215 0.36 15.05 13.37
N LEU A 216 0.63 13.75 13.38
CA LEU A 216 1.97 13.18 13.57
C LEU A 216 2.35 12.31 12.38
N ALA A 217 3.65 12.10 12.18
CA ALA A 217 4.16 11.07 11.29
C ALA A 217 5.26 10.28 11.99
N VAL A 218 5.30 8.97 11.76
CA VAL A 218 6.33 8.09 12.30
C VAL A 218 7.53 8.09 11.35
N LEU A 219 8.72 8.22 11.91
CA LEU A 219 9.98 8.16 11.18
C LEU A 219 10.92 7.15 11.86
N HIS A 220 11.60 6.33 11.06
CA HIS A 220 12.68 5.47 11.55
C HIS A 220 14.01 6.20 11.39
N THR A 221 14.86 6.20 12.41
CA THR A 221 16.14 6.94 12.43
C THR A 221 17.11 6.57 11.30
N CYS A 222 16.92 5.41 10.64
CA CYS A 222 17.75 4.97 9.51
C CYS A 222 17.23 5.43 8.14
N LEU A 223 16.06 6.06 8.05
CA LEU A 223 15.43 6.47 6.79
C LEU A 223 14.84 7.86 6.89
N THR A 224 14.79 8.55 5.75
CA THR A 224 14.26 9.91 5.67
C THR A 224 12.77 9.96 5.32
N VAL A 225 12.14 8.82 5.00
CA VAL A 225 10.73 8.76 4.55
C VAL A 225 9.80 8.58 5.74
N PRO A 226 8.94 9.57 6.04
CA PRO A 226 7.95 9.45 7.10
C PRO A 226 6.74 8.60 6.67
N SER A 227 6.01 8.08 7.65
CA SER A 227 4.66 7.57 7.42
C SER A 227 3.74 8.66 6.84
N PRO A 228 2.60 8.28 6.25
CA PRO A 228 1.48 9.20 6.09
C PRO A 228 1.15 9.92 7.41
N LEU A 229 0.52 11.09 7.31
CA LEU A 229 0.03 11.82 8.48
C LEU A 229 -1.03 11.01 9.22
N ILE A 230 -0.91 10.97 10.54
CA ILE A 230 -1.76 10.24 11.47
C ILE A 230 -2.38 11.26 12.42
N SER A 231 -3.70 11.27 12.52
CA SER A 231 -4.40 12.11 13.50
C SER A 231 -4.17 11.57 14.92
N PRO A 232 -4.07 12.43 15.95
CA PRO A 232 -4.05 12.03 17.35
C PRO A 232 -5.27 11.19 17.77
N THR A 233 -6.40 11.32 17.07
CA THR A 233 -7.63 10.53 17.30
C THR A 233 -7.76 9.33 16.36
N ALA A 234 -6.70 8.98 15.61
CA ALA A 234 -6.72 7.88 14.68
C ALA A 234 -6.99 6.53 15.36
N SER A 235 -7.84 5.71 14.75
CA SER A 235 -8.07 4.34 15.19
C SER A 235 -6.83 3.47 14.99
N ALA A 236 -6.73 2.35 15.73
CA ALA A 236 -5.66 1.37 15.54
C ALA A 236 -5.50 0.95 14.07
N GLN A 237 -6.61 0.78 13.33
CA GLN A 237 -6.59 0.43 11.91
C GLN A 237 -5.99 1.55 11.03
N GLN A 238 -6.27 2.82 11.33
CA GLN A 238 -5.69 3.96 10.61
C GLN A 238 -4.19 4.06 10.85
N VAL A 239 -3.75 3.88 12.11
CA VAL A 239 -2.32 3.84 12.46
C VAL A 239 -1.63 2.66 11.77
N GLU A 240 -2.25 1.47 11.81
CA GLU A 240 -1.71 0.29 11.13
C GLU A 240 -1.57 0.53 9.63
N THR A 241 -2.55 1.18 9.00
CA THR A 241 -2.52 1.51 7.57
C THR A 241 -1.37 2.45 7.23
N ALA A 242 -1.17 3.51 8.02
CA ALA A 242 -0.08 4.45 7.83
C ALA A 242 1.30 3.78 7.98
N LEU A 243 1.47 2.94 9.00
CA LEU A 243 2.69 2.15 9.19
C LEU A 243 2.90 1.15 8.04
N ARG A 244 1.84 0.48 7.59
CA ARG A 244 1.89 -0.43 6.45
C ARG A 244 2.33 0.28 5.16
N ILE A 245 1.89 1.52 4.93
CA ILE A 245 2.36 2.33 3.78
C ILE A 245 3.85 2.64 3.90
N MET A 246 4.33 3.02 5.09
CA MET A 246 5.74 3.29 5.37
C MET A 246 6.65 2.08 5.10
N TYR A 247 6.15 0.87 5.38
CA TYR A 247 6.88 -0.38 5.15
C TYR A 247 6.67 -0.99 3.76
N GLY A 248 5.89 -0.36 2.89
CA GLY A 248 5.72 -0.74 1.49
C GLY A 248 6.54 0.15 0.54
N THR A 249 6.77 -0.33 -0.67
CA THR A 249 7.30 0.50 -1.76
C THR A 249 6.22 1.49 -2.16
N ARG A 250 6.50 2.79 -2.10
CA ARG A 250 5.57 3.83 -2.53
C ARG A 250 5.92 4.22 -3.95
N CYS A 251 4.94 4.38 -4.83
CA CYS A 251 5.19 4.78 -6.21
C CYS A 251 4.47 6.07 -6.53
N SER A 252 4.94 6.74 -7.58
CA SER A 252 4.28 7.91 -8.14
C SER A 252 2.83 7.62 -8.50
N LYS A 253 1.98 8.64 -8.57
CA LYS A 253 0.54 8.45 -8.85
C LYS A 253 0.35 7.83 -10.23
N LYS A 254 1.19 8.17 -11.21
CA LYS A 254 1.22 7.56 -12.55
C LYS A 254 1.50 6.06 -12.53
N LEU A 255 2.45 5.59 -11.72
CA LEU A 255 2.72 4.15 -11.56
C LEU A 255 1.58 3.44 -10.80
N LYS A 256 1.12 4.03 -9.70
CA LYS A 256 0.06 3.47 -8.85
C LYS A 256 -1.30 3.46 -9.54
N ASN A 257 -1.56 4.38 -10.45
CA ASN A 257 -2.82 4.51 -11.15
C ASN A 257 -2.60 4.96 -12.61
N PRO A 258 -2.14 4.05 -13.49
CA PRO A 258 -1.84 4.40 -14.87
C PRO A 258 -3.06 4.93 -15.62
N GLU A 259 -2.86 6.04 -16.35
CA GLU A 259 -3.92 6.67 -17.14
C GLU A 259 -4.34 5.79 -18.31
N GLY A 260 -5.63 5.77 -18.64
CA GLY A 260 -6.14 5.00 -19.79
C GLY A 260 -6.10 3.49 -19.61
N LYS A 261 -6.07 3.00 -18.36
CA LYS A 261 -6.17 1.57 -18.04
C LYS A 261 -7.51 0.96 -18.39
N SER A 262 -7.46 -0.22 -19.01
CA SER A 262 -8.58 -1.16 -19.12
C SER A 262 -8.50 -2.25 -18.05
N ARG A 263 -7.28 -2.68 -17.69
CA ARG A 263 -7.00 -3.63 -16.61
C ARG A 263 -5.76 -3.19 -15.84
N HIS A 264 -5.76 -3.38 -14.53
CA HIS A 264 -4.60 -3.13 -13.67
C HIS A 264 -4.63 -4.11 -12.49
N TYR A 265 -3.55 -4.87 -12.35
CA TYR A 265 -3.38 -5.89 -11.32
C TYR A 265 -2.17 -5.51 -10.46
N THR A 266 -2.43 -5.05 -9.24
CA THR A 266 -1.41 -4.62 -8.25
C THR A 266 -1.01 -5.73 -7.29
N PHE A 267 -1.71 -6.86 -7.28
CA PHE A 267 -1.46 -8.03 -6.41
C PHE A 267 -1.45 -7.77 -4.89
N GLU A 268 -1.91 -6.60 -4.44
CA GLU A 268 -1.97 -6.26 -3.01
C GLU A 268 -2.97 -7.11 -2.22
N THR A 269 -4.05 -7.57 -2.87
CA THR A 269 -5.15 -8.32 -2.23
C THR A 269 -5.11 -9.81 -2.57
N SER A 270 -5.09 -10.14 -3.86
CA SER A 270 -5.14 -11.51 -4.36
C SER A 270 -4.47 -11.65 -5.73
N ILE A 271 -4.11 -12.88 -6.08
CA ILE A 271 -3.70 -13.23 -7.45
C ILE A 271 -4.98 -13.48 -8.24
N PRO A 272 -5.20 -12.82 -9.40
CA PRO A 272 -6.34 -13.12 -10.26
C PRO A 272 -6.40 -14.60 -10.61
N THR A 273 -7.60 -15.16 -10.58
CA THR A 273 -7.81 -16.59 -10.79
C THR A 273 -7.22 -17.03 -12.14
N GLY A 274 -6.41 -18.10 -12.10
CA GLY A 274 -5.79 -18.67 -13.29
C GLY A 274 -4.43 -18.07 -13.67
N PHE A 275 -3.95 -17.02 -13.00
CA PHE A 275 -2.59 -16.48 -13.24
C PHE A 275 -1.50 -17.42 -12.74
N GLY A 276 -1.77 -18.17 -11.68
CA GLY A 276 -0.79 -19.02 -11.00
C GLY A 276 0.26 -18.20 -10.24
N GLY A 277 1.33 -18.87 -9.80
CA GLY A 277 2.37 -18.25 -8.97
C GLY A 277 2.03 -18.23 -7.48
N LEU A 278 2.90 -17.57 -6.70
CA LEU A 278 2.77 -17.42 -5.25
C LEU A 278 2.93 -15.97 -4.85
N MET A 279 1.94 -15.42 -4.17
CA MET A 279 2.00 -14.08 -3.61
C MET A 279 2.97 -14.09 -2.42
N THR A 280 3.86 -13.11 -2.36
CA THR A 280 4.87 -13.00 -1.31
C THR A 280 5.17 -11.55 -0.99
N ASN A 281 5.54 -11.30 0.26
CA ASN A 281 6.07 -10.04 0.76
C ASN A 281 7.47 -10.23 1.37
N LYS A 282 8.16 -11.31 0.98
CA LYS A 282 9.53 -11.62 1.42
C LYS A 282 10.61 -10.92 0.58
N VAL A 283 10.21 -10.34 -0.54
CA VAL A 283 11.07 -9.56 -1.42
C VAL A 283 10.44 -8.19 -1.59
N GLU A 284 11.27 -7.20 -1.89
CA GLU A 284 10.82 -5.84 -2.14
C GLU A 284 9.90 -5.82 -3.38
N PRO A 285 8.64 -5.39 -3.23
CA PRO A 285 7.70 -5.27 -4.35
C PRO A 285 8.05 -4.05 -5.22
N PHE A 286 7.58 -4.03 -6.45
CA PHE A 286 7.72 -2.88 -7.34
C PHE A 286 6.88 -1.72 -6.81
N CYS A 287 5.66 -2.02 -6.36
CA CYS A 287 4.79 -1.09 -5.67
C CYS A 287 4.00 -1.78 -4.56
N GLY A 288 3.65 -1.05 -3.51
CA GLY A 288 2.86 -1.59 -2.41
C GLY A 288 3.67 -2.55 -1.53
N GLN A 289 3.10 -3.69 -1.17
CA GLN A 289 3.65 -4.60 -0.16
C GLN A 289 3.86 -6.01 -0.67
N LYS A 290 3.25 -6.38 -1.80
CA LYS A 290 3.21 -7.76 -2.26
C LYS A 290 3.56 -7.85 -3.72
N VAL A 291 4.11 -9.01 -4.07
CA VAL A 291 4.49 -9.33 -5.44
C VAL A 291 4.14 -10.79 -5.73
N VAL A 292 4.00 -11.14 -7.01
CA VAL A 292 3.78 -12.52 -7.42
C VAL A 292 5.07 -13.15 -7.90
N ARG A 293 5.47 -14.24 -7.25
CA ARG A 293 6.58 -15.08 -7.65
C ARG A 293 6.14 -16.10 -8.69
N ASN A 294 6.85 -16.15 -9.82
CA ASN A 294 6.65 -17.12 -10.91
C ASN A 294 5.19 -17.25 -11.39
N PRO A 295 4.47 -16.15 -11.68
CA PRO A 295 3.16 -16.29 -12.32
C PRO A 295 3.31 -16.89 -13.71
N GLY A 296 2.29 -17.64 -14.15
CA GLY A 296 2.22 -18.12 -15.53
C GLY A 296 1.65 -17.07 -16.47
N TYR A 297 0.76 -16.20 -15.99
CA TYR A 297 0.02 -15.26 -16.83
C TYR A 297 0.06 -13.84 -16.29
N LEU A 298 0.07 -12.89 -17.21
CA LEU A 298 -0.15 -11.45 -16.98
C LEU A 298 -1.62 -11.08 -17.26
N PHE A 299 -2.30 -11.87 -18.07
CA PHE A 299 -3.72 -11.74 -18.35
C PHE A 299 -4.30 -13.10 -18.71
N ARG A 300 -5.50 -13.37 -18.23
CA ARG A 300 -6.22 -14.58 -18.57
C ARG A 300 -7.71 -14.38 -18.45
N ASP A 301 -8.42 -14.49 -19.56
CA ASP A 301 -9.87 -14.57 -19.57
C ASP A 301 -10.29 -16.05 -19.56
N MET A 302 -10.89 -16.48 -18.45
CA MET A 302 -11.33 -17.86 -18.25
C MET A 302 -12.78 -18.13 -18.69
N VAL A 303 -13.49 -17.12 -19.21
CA VAL A 303 -14.89 -17.30 -19.62
C VAL A 303 -14.94 -18.04 -20.95
N ALA A 304 -15.37 -19.30 -20.97
CA ALA A 304 -15.34 -20.15 -22.16
C ALA A 304 -16.02 -19.51 -23.41
N ALA A 305 -17.13 -18.82 -23.21
CA ALA A 305 -17.89 -18.16 -24.30
C ALA A 305 -17.30 -16.81 -24.76
N SER A 306 -16.35 -16.24 -24.02
CA SER A 306 -15.75 -14.94 -24.36
C SER A 306 -14.68 -15.10 -25.44
N LYS A 307 -14.60 -14.15 -26.36
CA LYS A 307 -13.50 -14.07 -27.35
C LYS A 307 -12.19 -13.55 -26.74
N GLY A 308 -12.24 -12.95 -25.55
CA GLY A 308 -11.12 -12.29 -24.90
C GLY A 308 -11.23 -10.76 -24.91
N LEU A 309 -10.16 -10.11 -24.45
CA LEU A 309 -10.02 -8.66 -24.41
C LEU A 309 -9.84 -8.10 -25.82
N PHE A 310 -10.78 -7.28 -26.28
CA PHE A 310 -10.71 -6.66 -27.61
C PHE A 310 -9.61 -5.58 -27.65
N LEU A 311 -8.64 -5.73 -28.55
CA LEU A 311 -7.60 -4.74 -28.77
C LEU A 311 -8.11 -3.62 -29.69
N THR A 312 -8.18 -2.41 -29.15
CA THR A 312 -8.70 -1.21 -29.83
C THR A 312 -7.61 -0.15 -29.94
N THR A 313 -7.97 1.07 -30.37
CA THR A 313 -7.07 2.23 -30.28
C THR A 313 -6.88 2.73 -28.84
N SER A 314 -7.70 2.27 -27.89
CA SER A 314 -7.59 2.63 -26.46
C SER A 314 -7.16 1.46 -25.56
N VAL A 315 -6.96 0.27 -26.14
CA VAL A 315 -6.52 -0.93 -25.42
C VAL A 315 -5.60 -1.70 -26.36
N PHE A 316 -4.31 -1.48 -26.26
CA PHE A 316 -3.31 -2.11 -27.15
C PHE A 316 -1.97 -2.37 -26.46
N LEU A 317 -1.66 -1.62 -25.42
CA LEU A 317 -0.41 -1.70 -24.68
C LEU A 317 -0.57 -2.63 -23.47
N VAL A 318 0.41 -3.49 -23.25
CA VAL A 318 0.52 -4.36 -22.09
C VAL A 318 1.82 -4.00 -21.38
N CYS A 319 1.74 -3.52 -20.15
CA CYS A 319 2.90 -3.26 -19.31
C CYS A 319 2.92 -4.17 -18.08
N PHE A 320 4.11 -4.53 -17.61
CA PHE A 320 4.27 -5.27 -16.36
C PHE A 320 5.62 -4.94 -15.74
N ALA A 321 5.61 -4.77 -14.43
CA ALA A 321 6.85 -4.69 -13.68
C ALA A 321 7.42 -6.09 -13.46
N TYR A 322 8.73 -6.23 -13.64
CA TYR A 322 9.41 -7.49 -13.42
C TYR A 322 10.77 -7.31 -12.76
N ARG A 323 11.17 -8.35 -12.03
CA ARG A 323 12.48 -8.45 -11.41
C ARG A 323 12.98 -9.89 -11.48
N GLY A 324 14.28 -10.03 -11.72
CA GLY A 324 14.95 -11.31 -11.90
C GLY A 324 15.26 -11.60 -13.35
N ASN A 325 16.29 -12.40 -13.57
CA ASN A 325 16.97 -12.59 -14.85
C ASN A 325 16.47 -13.78 -15.68
N GLU A 326 15.36 -14.41 -15.25
CA GLU A 326 15.02 -15.76 -15.69
C GLU A 326 13.63 -15.86 -16.34
N ILE A 327 13.16 -14.76 -16.91
CA ILE A 327 12.00 -14.73 -17.80
C ILE A 327 12.49 -15.01 -19.22
N GLN A 328 11.81 -15.92 -19.93
CA GLN A 328 12.11 -16.15 -21.34
C GLN A 328 11.89 -14.86 -22.14
N SER A 329 12.75 -14.61 -23.12
CA SER A 329 12.68 -13.49 -24.06
C SER A 329 11.51 -13.59 -25.06
N ARG A 330 10.35 -14.05 -24.58
CA ARG A 330 9.10 -14.15 -25.32
C ARG A 330 7.89 -14.00 -24.41
N ILE A 331 6.83 -13.42 -24.96
CA ILE A 331 5.49 -13.38 -24.35
C ILE A 331 4.53 -14.11 -25.29
N ARG A 332 3.86 -15.15 -24.79
CA ARG A 332 2.83 -15.84 -25.59
C ARG A 332 1.51 -15.13 -25.45
N SER A 333 0.98 -14.65 -26.57
CA SER A 333 -0.40 -14.20 -26.69
C SER A 333 -1.23 -15.32 -27.31
N SER A 334 -2.24 -15.81 -26.59
CA SER A 334 -3.29 -16.64 -27.17
C SER A 334 -4.47 -15.72 -27.49
N TYR A 335 -4.89 -15.69 -28.75
CA TYR A 335 -5.83 -14.69 -29.23
C TYR A 335 -6.72 -15.22 -30.35
N THR A 336 -7.88 -14.58 -30.50
CA THR A 336 -8.77 -14.75 -31.64
C THR A 336 -8.67 -13.52 -32.52
N TYR A 337 -8.50 -13.70 -33.84
CA TYR A 337 -8.57 -12.59 -34.80
C TYR A 337 -9.71 -12.78 -35.78
N GLN A 338 -10.22 -11.66 -36.30
CA GLN A 338 -11.19 -11.66 -37.39
C GLN A 338 -10.44 -11.50 -38.72
N ASN A 339 -10.57 -12.44 -39.65
CA ASN A 339 -9.97 -12.32 -40.99
C ASN A 339 -10.81 -11.39 -41.91
N ASP A 340 -10.33 -11.19 -43.13
CA ASP A 340 -10.99 -10.43 -44.21
C ASP A 340 -12.34 -11.03 -44.64
N MET A 341 -12.50 -12.35 -44.49
CA MET A 341 -13.77 -13.08 -44.68
C MET A 341 -14.71 -12.99 -43.47
N LEU A 342 -14.40 -12.16 -42.47
CA LEU A 342 -15.17 -11.94 -41.24
C LEU A 342 -15.26 -13.16 -40.30
N GLU A 343 -14.47 -14.20 -40.52
CA GLU A 343 -14.37 -15.39 -39.68
C GLU A 343 -13.47 -15.16 -38.46
N TYR A 344 -13.77 -15.83 -37.36
CA TYR A 344 -13.01 -15.73 -36.11
C TYR A 344 -12.11 -16.95 -35.95
N ILE A 345 -10.80 -16.73 -35.93
CA ILE A 345 -9.79 -17.79 -35.86
C ILE A 345 -9.02 -17.66 -34.54
N TYR A 346 -9.01 -18.73 -33.75
CA TYR A 346 -8.22 -18.83 -32.51
C TYR A 346 -6.82 -19.37 -32.82
N THR A 347 -5.80 -18.70 -32.29
CA THR A 347 -4.39 -19.10 -32.46
C THR A 347 -3.54 -18.58 -31.31
N TYR A 348 -2.23 -18.77 -31.40
CA TYR A 348 -1.26 -18.16 -30.50
C TYR A 348 -0.05 -17.63 -31.25
N TYR A 349 0.64 -16.67 -30.65
CA TYR A 349 1.90 -16.15 -31.13
C TYR A 349 2.84 -15.89 -29.96
N ASP A 350 4.09 -16.32 -30.11
CA ASP A 350 5.18 -16.01 -29.19
C ASP A 350 5.83 -14.71 -29.67
N VAL A 351 5.44 -13.59 -29.06
CA VAL A 351 6.00 -12.27 -29.36
C VAL A 351 7.41 -12.22 -28.76
N PRO A 352 8.47 -12.04 -29.58
CA PRO A 352 9.82 -11.87 -29.05
C PRO A 352 9.90 -10.55 -28.26
N VAL A 353 10.56 -10.59 -27.09
CA VAL A 353 10.79 -9.41 -26.25
C VAL A 353 12.22 -9.39 -25.74
N THR A 354 12.76 -8.18 -25.59
CA THR A 354 14.05 -7.96 -24.91
C THR A 354 13.74 -7.48 -23.50
N LEU A 355 14.21 -8.24 -22.50
CA LEU A 355 14.07 -7.93 -21.09
C LEU A 355 15.47 -7.74 -20.50
N ASN A 356 15.61 -6.75 -19.63
CA ASN A 356 16.81 -6.53 -18.84
C ASN A 356 17.02 -7.71 -17.88
N THR A 357 18.28 -8.04 -17.63
CA THR A 357 18.67 -9.23 -16.86
C THR A 357 19.44 -8.91 -15.58
N ASP A 358 19.48 -7.64 -15.19
CA ASP A 358 20.01 -7.27 -13.88
C ASP A 358 19.03 -7.60 -12.74
N GLU A 359 19.48 -7.43 -11.50
CA GLU A 359 18.72 -7.77 -10.31
C GLU A 359 17.68 -6.71 -9.89
N GLY A 360 17.61 -5.59 -10.61
CA GLY A 360 16.74 -4.46 -10.36
C GLY A 360 15.30 -4.69 -10.80
N TRP A 361 14.44 -3.75 -10.41
CA TRP A 361 13.08 -3.66 -10.91
C TRP A 361 13.06 -2.95 -12.26
N HIS A 362 12.35 -3.54 -13.21
CA HIS A 362 12.14 -3.01 -14.56
C HIS A 362 10.67 -2.92 -14.88
N LEU A 363 10.29 -2.03 -15.79
CA LEU A 363 8.94 -1.95 -16.34
C LEU A 363 9.02 -2.19 -17.84
N HIS A 364 8.39 -3.25 -18.33
CA HIS A 364 8.33 -3.52 -19.78
C HIS A 364 6.93 -3.19 -20.30
N CYS A 365 6.85 -2.52 -21.44
CA CYS A 365 5.60 -2.26 -22.16
C CYS A 365 5.69 -2.80 -23.59
N LEU A 366 4.69 -3.57 -24.00
CA LEU A 366 4.57 -4.18 -25.32
C LEU A 366 3.28 -3.70 -26.01
N ASP A 367 3.41 -3.12 -27.20
CA ASP A 367 2.25 -2.89 -28.07
C ASP A 367 1.80 -4.24 -28.66
N MET A 368 0.87 -4.87 -27.96
CA MET A 368 0.33 -6.17 -28.34
C MET A 368 -0.44 -6.08 -29.67
N LYS A 369 -1.14 -4.97 -29.93
CA LYS A 369 -1.90 -4.82 -31.16
C LYS A 369 -0.97 -4.73 -32.36
N ALA A 370 0.09 -3.93 -32.28
CA ALA A 370 1.10 -3.82 -33.33
C ALA A 370 1.78 -5.17 -33.60
N ALA A 371 2.21 -5.88 -32.55
CA ALA A 371 2.85 -7.19 -32.67
C ALA A 371 1.94 -8.23 -33.37
N LEU A 372 0.66 -8.27 -33.00
CA LEU A 372 -0.32 -9.18 -33.62
C LEU A 372 -0.68 -8.76 -35.05
N SER A 373 -0.74 -7.46 -35.34
CA SER A 373 -1.03 -6.92 -36.67
C SER A 373 0.11 -7.22 -37.65
N GLN A 374 1.36 -7.13 -37.19
CA GLN A 374 2.52 -7.53 -38.00
C GLN A 374 2.47 -9.04 -38.34
N ARG A 375 2.02 -9.88 -37.40
CA ARG A 375 1.90 -11.32 -37.62
C ARG A 375 0.73 -11.70 -38.53
N GLN A 376 -0.36 -10.93 -38.47
CA GLN A 376 -1.61 -11.15 -39.20
C GLN A 376 -2.07 -9.85 -39.90
N PRO A 377 -1.44 -9.44 -41.00
CA PRO A 377 -1.68 -8.14 -41.63
C PRO A 377 -3.09 -7.98 -42.24
N ALA A 378 -3.74 -9.09 -42.60
CA ALA A 378 -5.11 -9.10 -43.12
C ALA A 378 -6.19 -9.13 -42.02
N ALA A 379 -5.81 -9.19 -40.74
CA ALA A 379 -6.77 -9.25 -39.66
C ALA A 379 -7.41 -7.89 -39.36
N LEU A 380 -8.73 -7.89 -39.19
CA LEU A 380 -9.52 -6.68 -38.91
C LEU A 380 -9.62 -6.38 -37.41
N LYS A 381 -9.64 -7.41 -36.56
CA LYS A 381 -9.83 -7.31 -35.11
C LYS A 381 -9.02 -8.36 -34.38
N PHE A 382 -8.55 -8.04 -33.18
CA PHE A 382 -7.82 -8.95 -32.29
C PHE A 382 -8.47 -8.99 -30.91
N TYR A 383 -8.69 -10.19 -30.38
CA TYR A 383 -9.22 -10.44 -29.05
C TYR A 383 -8.24 -11.33 -28.28
N VAL A 384 -7.60 -10.80 -27.25
CA VAL A 384 -6.58 -11.53 -26.48
C VAL A 384 -7.25 -12.33 -25.37
N LYS A 385 -7.02 -13.64 -25.37
CA LYS A 385 -7.56 -14.58 -24.37
C LYS A 385 -6.59 -14.77 -23.20
N GLU A 386 -5.31 -14.93 -23.50
CA GLU A 386 -4.26 -15.15 -22.50
C GLU A 386 -2.99 -14.40 -22.90
N ILE A 387 -2.31 -13.81 -21.91
CA ILE A 387 -0.95 -13.28 -22.03
C ILE A 387 -0.09 -14.04 -21.04
N ARG A 388 0.85 -14.82 -21.55
CA ARG A 388 1.62 -15.80 -20.78
C ARG A 388 3.10 -15.46 -20.80
N VAL A 389 3.73 -15.56 -19.63
CA VAL A 389 5.18 -15.49 -19.44
C VAL A 389 5.72 -16.87 -19.08
N PHE A 390 6.99 -17.10 -19.38
CA PHE A 390 7.64 -18.38 -19.13
C PHE A 390 8.93 -18.17 -18.38
N LYS A 391 9.23 -19.07 -17.45
CA LYS A 391 10.56 -19.19 -16.84
C LYS A 391 11.56 -19.77 -17.83
N GLN A 392 12.81 -19.31 -17.81
CA GLN A 392 13.91 -19.85 -18.62
C GLN A 392 14.19 -21.34 -18.28
N GLY A 393 13.97 -21.76 -17.03
CA GLY A 393 14.38 -23.05 -16.48
C GLY A 393 13.62 -23.43 -15.21
N ILE A 394 13.92 -24.59 -14.62
CA ILE A 394 13.06 -25.19 -13.57
C ILE A 394 13.29 -24.55 -12.19
N VAL A 395 14.52 -24.17 -11.87
CA VAL A 395 14.98 -23.70 -10.54
C VAL A 395 14.91 -22.19 -10.35
N GLN A 396 14.49 -21.47 -11.38
CA GLN A 396 14.64 -20.04 -11.44
C GLN A 396 13.41 -19.30 -10.91
N GLU A 397 13.66 -18.14 -10.31
CA GLU A 397 12.64 -17.30 -9.71
C GLU A 397 12.65 -15.92 -10.36
N PHE A 398 11.48 -15.49 -10.81
CA PHE A 398 11.23 -14.11 -11.20
C PHE A 398 9.98 -13.62 -10.50
N PHE A 399 9.89 -12.30 -10.39
CA PHE A 399 8.82 -11.61 -9.72
C PHE A 399 8.13 -10.70 -10.71
N ILE A 400 6.80 -10.68 -10.66
CA ILE A 400 5.96 -9.76 -11.42
C ILE A 400 5.12 -8.97 -10.44
N ASP A 401 5.04 -7.69 -10.73
CA ASP A 401 4.17 -6.74 -10.05
C ASP A 401 3.48 -5.84 -11.08
N ASP A 402 2.51 -5.03 -10.65
CA ASP A 402 1.86 -3.97 -11.42
C ASP A 402 1.67 -4.27 -12.92
N VAL A 403 0.76 -5.19 -13.22
CA VAL A 403 0.40 -5.51 -14.60
C VAL A 403 -0.70 -4.59 -15.08
N TYR A 404 -0.46 -3.86 -16.16
CA TYR A 404 -1.36 -2.88 -16.75
C TYR A 404 -1.67 -3.23 -18.22
N ILE A 405 -2.93 -3.04 -18.62
CA ILE A 405 -3.34 -3.12 -20.02
C ILE A 405 -4.19 -1.90 -20.36
N GLY A 406 -3.78 -1.14 -21.38
CA GLY A 406 -4.43 0.12 -21.74
C GLY A 406 -3.84 0.76 -23.00
N ARG A 407 -3.73 2.09 -23.01
CA ARG A 407 -3.32 2.87 -24.19
C ARG A 407 -1.99 3.61 -24.08
N LYS A 408 -1.49 3.84 -22.87
CA LYS A 408 -0.28 4.64 -22.62
C LYS A 408 0.60 3.93 -21.59
N ALA A 409 1.92 4.00 -21.76
CA ALA A 409 2.85 3.59 -20.72
C ALA A 409 2.63 4.46 -19.46
N PRO A 410 2.82 3.92 -18.25
CA PRO A 410 2.65 4.69 -17.02
C PRO A 410 3.60 5.90 -16.91
N VAL A 411 4.82 5.77 -17.43
CA VAL A 411 5.87 6.81 -17.43
C VAL A 411 6.54 6.83 -18.80
N ASP A 412 7.16 7.95 -19.15
CA ASP A 412 7.76 8.14 -20.48
C ASP A 412 9.12 7.43 -20.63
N ASP A 413 9.96 7.48 -19.58
CA ASP A 413 11.24 6.76 -19.52
C ASP A 413 11.12 5.52 -18.62
N LEU A 414 11.10 4.34 -19.25
CA LEU A 414 10.94 3.06 -18.55
C LEU A 414 12.22 2.61 -17.83
N ASP A 415 13.40 3.10 -18.23
CA ASP A 415 14.68 2.74 -17.61
C ASP A 415 14.87 3.50 -16.29
N LYS A 416 14.25 4.69 -16.17
CA LYS A 416 14.23 5.49 -14.94
C LYS A 416 13.13 5.11 -13.95
N VAL A 417 12.45 3.98 -14.14
CA VAL A 417 11.28 3.63 -13.33
C VAL A 417 11.56 3.55 -11.82
N ASN A 418 12.81 3.24 -11.45
CA ASN A 418 13.25 3.18 -10.05
C ASN A 418 13.36 4.57 -9.39
N GLU A 419 13.44 5.65 -10.17
CA GLU A 419 13.45 7.03 -9.66
C GLU A 419 12.04 7.51 -9.31
N TYR A 420 10.97 6.84 -9.76
CA TYR A 420 9.58 7.20 -9.46
C TYR A 420 9.01 6.46 -8.24
N ARG A 421 9.88 5.83 -7.45
CA ARG A 421 9.50 5.04 -6.28
C ARG A 421 10.34 5.37 -5.06
N ILE A 422 9.75 5.14 -3.91
CA ILE A 422 10.38 5.20 -2.61
C ILE A 422 10.43 3.79 -2.06
N LEU A 423 11.64 3.34 -1.73
CA LEU A 423 11.88 2.02 -1.19
C LEU A 423 11.26 1.89 0.22
N PRO A 424 10.79 0.68 0.58
CA PRO A 424 10.13 0.45 1.86
C PRO A 424 11.08 0.70 3.02
N SER A 425 10.51 1.09 4.15
CA SER A 425 11.29 1.14 5.37
C SER A 425 11.76 -0.25 5.81
N LYS A 426 13.06 -0.39 6.07
CA LYS A 426 13.71 -1.65 6.46
C LYS A 426 14.37 -1.55 7.84
N PRO A 427 13.60 -1.60 8.94
CA PRO A 427 14.18 -1.69 10.28
C PRO A 427 15.13 -2.88 10.36
N ASN A 428 16.35 -2.66 10.86
CA ASN A 428 17.43 -3.66 10.89
C ASN A 428 17.72 -4.29 9.51
N ASN A 429 17.56 -3.51 8.43
CA ASN A 429 17.73 -3.94 7.05
C ASN A 429 16.80 -5.11 6.64
N ALA A 430 15.68 -5.31 7.36
CA ALA A 430 14.71 -6.36 7.09
C ALA A 430 13.38 -5.76 6.58
N LEU A 431 12.74 -6.46 5.65
CA LEU A 431 11.40 -6.10 5.18
C LEU A 431 10.36 -6.41 6.25
N MET A 432 9.46 -5.46 6.50
CA MET A 432 8.38 -5.68 7.44
C MET A 432 7.28 -6.54 6.82
N LYS A 433 7.06 -7.74 7.38
CA LYS A 433 6.07 -8.69 6.88
C LYS A 433 4.63 -8.32 7.26
N SER A 434 4.44 -7.77 8.45
CA SER A 434 3.13 -7.42 9.00
C SER A 434 3.30 -6.45 10.15
N VAL A 435 2.36 -5.54 10.29
CA VAL A 435 2.18 -4.67 11.46
C VAL A 435 0.82 -4.98 12.04
N SER A 436 0.70 -4.97 13.35
CA SER A 436 -0.59 -5.03 14.05
C SER A 436 -0.59 -3.94 15.08
N VAL A 437 -1.57 -3.05 15.02
CA VAL A 437 -1.78 -2.04 16.05
C VAL A 437 -2.97 -2.47 16.88
N VAL A 438 -2.79 -2.50 18.19
CA VAL A 438 -3.87 -2.74 19.15
C VAL A 438 -4.09 -1.45 19.89
N SER A 439 -5.36 -1.04 20.02
CA SER A 439 -5.70 -0.04 21.02
C SER A 439 -5.35 -0.62 22.39
N PRO A 440 -4.87 0.20 23.33
CA PRO A 440 -4.75 -0.26 24.71
C PRO A 440 -6.12 -0.75 25.17
N SER A 441 -6.19 -2.01 25.61
CA SER A 441 -7.36 -2.58 26.28
C SER A 441 -6.99 -2.83 27.73
N ILE A 442 -7.91 -2.49 28.62
CA ILE A 442 -7.79 -2.79 30.04
C ILE A 442 -8.85 -3.84 30.39
N GLY A 443 -8.45 -4.85 31.16
CA GLY A 443 -9.38 -5.86 31.65
C GLY A 443 -10.12 -5.28 32.85
N ILE A 444 -11.44 -5.12 32.74
CA ILE A 444 -12.25 -4.49 33.77
C ILE A 444 -13.20 -5.54 34.36
N ASP A 445 -13.24 -5.62 35.68
CA ASP A 445 -14.29 -6.36 36.37
C ASP A 445 -15.63 -5.62 36.21
N TYR A 446 -16.60 -6.26 35.56
CA TYR A 446 -17.91 -5.66 35.28
C TYR A 446 -18.71 -5.31 36.55
N SER A 447 -18.31 -5.86 37.70
CA SER A 447 -18.95 -5.66 39.00
C SER A 447 -18.40 -4.47 39.80
N LEU A 448 -17.42 -3.73 39.27
CA LEU A 448 -16.84 -2.57 39.94
C LEU A 448 -17.89 -1.49 40.23
N GLU A 449 -17.76 -0.86 41.40
CA GLU A 449 -18.56 0.30 41.76
C GLU A 449 -18.12 1.55 40.96
N ASN A 450 -19.00 2.57 40.91
CA ASN A 450 -18.86 3.73 40.02
C ASN A 450 -17.47 4.39 40.04
N GLU A 451 -16.93 4.68 41.23
CA GLU A 451 -15.64 5.38 41.38
C GLU A 451 -14.48 4.48 40.95
N LEU A 452 -14.51 3.19 41.30
CA LEU A 452 -13.46 2.25 40.90
C LEU A 452 -13.46 1.99 39.40
N LEU A 453 -14.64 1.96 38.77
CA LEU A 453 -14.74 1.85 37.31
C LEU A 453 -14.20 3.11 36.63
N ALA A 454 -14.43 4.29 37.20
CA ALA A 454 -13.85 5.54 36.71
C ALA A 454 -12.32 5.48 36.83
N ASP A 455 -11.77 5.17 38.00
CA ASP A 455 -10.32 5.08 38.24
C ASP A 455 -9.63 4.11 37.25
N GLU A 456 -10.22 2.93 37.04
CA GLU A 456 -9.67 1.93 36.13
C GLU A 456 -9.68 2.44 34.68
N LEU A 457 -10.78 3.04 34.23
CA LEU A 457 -10.89 3.64 32.89
C LEU A 457 -9.98 4.86 32.70
N GLU A 458 -9.81 5.68 33.74
CA GLU A 458 -8.94 6.86 33.76
C GLU A 458 -7.46 6.49 33.62
N THR A 459 -7.07 5.26 33.99
CA THR A 459 -5.71 4.77 33.74
C THR A 459 -5.41 4.58 32.25
N MET A 460 -6.43 4.48 31.40
CA MET A 460 -6.25 4.39 29.96
C MET A 460 -5.79 5.75 29.39
N PRO A 461 -4.69 5.78 28.61
CA PRO A 461 -4.23 7.02 28.00
C PRO A 461 -5.31 7.68 27.13
N GLY A 462 -5.61 8.95 27.39
CA GLY A 462 -6.52 9.76 26.57
C GLY A 462 -8.01 9.66 26.93
N ILE A 463 -8.38 8.95 28.01
CA ILE A 463 -9.74 8.97 28.56
C ILE A 463 -9.99 10.26 29.35
N GLY A 464 -9.03 10.70 30.18
CA GLY A 464 -9.19 11.86 31.06
C GLY A 464 -10.21 11.58 32.17
N ASN A 465 -10.58 12.58 32.97
CA ASN A 465 -11.49 12.37 34.10
C ASN A 465 -12.91 12.00 33.65
N LEU A 466 -13.52 11.03 34.33
CA LEU A 466 -14.85 10.48 34.05
C LEU A 466 -15.81 10.66 35.21
N GLY A 467 -17.09 10.87 34.88
CA GLY A 467 -18.21 10.65 35.78
C GLY A 467 -18.92 9.36 35.39
N VAL A 468 -19.04 8.41 36.31
CA VAL A 468 -19.68 7.11 36.06
C VAL A 468 -20.92 6.98 36.93
N LYS A 469 -22.04 6.61 36.32
CA LYS A 469 -23.29 6.33 37.04
C LYS A 469 -23.84 4.96 36.64
N ARG A 470 -23.86 4.03 37.58
CA ARG A 470 -24.55 2.73 37.42
C ARG A 470 -26.04 2.86 37.69
N SER A 471 -26.84 2.20 36.87
CA SER A 471 -28.27 1.98 37.12
C SER A 471 -28.67 0.54 36.77
N GLY A 472 -29.78 0.06 37.33
CA GLY A 472 -30.25 -1.32 37.19
C GLY A 472 -29.96 -2.21 38.41
N ASP A 473 -29.99 -3.53 38.23
CA ASP A 473 -29.83 -4.53 39.28
C ASP A 473 -28.55 -5.39 39.11
N CYS A 474 -28.46 -6.55 39.76
CA CYS A 474 -27.27 -7.41 39.68
C CYS A 474 -27.14 -8.20 38.37
N ALA A 475 -28.22 -8.36 37.60
CA ALA A 475 -28.27 -9.16 36.38
C ALA A 475 -28.52 -8.31 35.12
N ASN A 476 -29.09 -7.12 35.28
CA ASN A 476 -29.36 -6.17 34.22
C ASN A 476 -29.02 -4.74 34.70
N PHE A 477 -27.83 -4.27 34.35
CA PHE A 477 -27.34 -2.96 34.71
C PHE A 477 -26.69 -2.27 33.52
N GLN A 478 -26.61 -0.94 33.59
CA GLN A 478 -25.92 -0.09 32.64
C GLN A 478 -25.04 0.93 33.37
N TYR A 479 -23.96 1.34 32.72
CA TYR A 479 -23.14 2.48 33.15
C TYR A 479 -23.35 3.63 32.19
N ASP A 480 -23.75 4.78 32.71
CA ASP A 480 -23.72 6.04 31.99
C ASP A 480 -22.36 6.69 32.29
N ILE A 481 -21.52 6.84 31.26
CA ILE A 481 -20.17 7.40 31.37
C ILE A 481 -20.18 8.80 30.77
N THR A 482 -19.73 9.79 31.54
CA THR A 482 -19.61 11.19 31.14
C THR A 482 -18.15 11.59 31.15
N PHE A 483 -17.63 12.09 30.03
CA PHE A 483 -16.27 12.62 29.95
C PHE A 483 -16.23 14.03 30.55
N LEU A 484 -15.55 14.20 31.68
CA LEU A 484 -15.51 15.48 32.41
C LEU A 484 -14.36 16.38 31.95
N SER A 485 -13.24 15.79 31.54
CA SER A 485 -12.05 16.55 31.14
C SER A 485 -11.82 16.60 29.62
N ARG A 486 -12.70 16.00 28.81
CA ARG A 486 -12.60 16.01 27.34
C ARG A 486 -13.74 16.81 26.71
N PRO A 487 -13.45 17.94 26.04
CA PRO A 487 -14.47 18.72 25.33
C PRO A 487 -14.79 18.12 23.95
N GLY A 488 -15.98 18.43 23.44
CA GLY A 488 -16.41 18.04 22.08
C GLY A 488 -16.94 16.61 21.99
N ASP A 489 -17.17 16.15 20.76
CA ASP A 489 -17.70 14.82 20.49
C ASP A 489 -16.63 13.75 20.74
N VAL A 490 -16.96 12.75 21.57
CA VAL A 490 -16.06 11.67 21.93
C VAL A 490 -16.64 10.35 21.42
N PRO A 491 -15.91 9.58 20.60
CA PRO A 491 -16.39 8.29 20.10
C PRO A 491 -16.74 7.31 21.24
N PRO A 492 -17.77 6.47 21.08
CA PRO A 492 -18.18 5.52 22.11
C PRO A 492 -17.07 4.49 22.41
N LEU A 493 -16.97 4.07 23.68
CA LEU A 493 -16.05 3.03 24.10
C LEU A 493 -16.43 1.69 23.45
N ASN A 494 -15.44 0.97 22.93
CA ASN A 494 -15.64 -0.37 22.38
C ASN A 494 -15.41 -1.41 23.48
N ILE A 495 -16.35 -2.34 23.65
CA ILE A 495 -16.34 -3.31 24.75
C ILE A 495 -16.25 -4.72 24.17
N ASP A 496 -15.25 -5.49 24.60
CA ASP A 496 -15.17 -6.93 24.34
C ASP A 496 -15.74 -7.69 25.54
N GLY A 497 -16.96 -8.21 25.39
CA GLY A 497 -17.65 -8.99 26.42
C GLY A 497 -17.44 -10.51 26.32
N SER A 498 -16.49 -10.98 25.51
CA SER A 498 -16.32 -12.41 25.22
C SER A 498 -15.98 -13.27 26.44
N ASP A 499 -15.38 -12.68 27.47
CA ASP A 499 -15.01 -13.36 28.73
C ASP A 499 -16.12 -13.31 29.81
N ILE A 500 -17.29 -12.74 29.51
CA ILE A 500 -18.42 -12.66 30.45
C ILE A 500 -19.24 -13.95 30.38
N ASN A 501 -19.32 -14.65 31.52
CA ASN A 501 -20.03 -15.93 31.64
C ASN A 501 -21.48 -15.72 32.11
N GLY A 502 -22.47 -16.24 31.37
CA GLY A 502 -23.90 -16.17 31.74
C GLY A 502 -24.83 -16.72 30.65
N VAL A 503 -26.12 -16.86 30.95
CA VAL A 503 -27.13 -17.29 29.96
C VAL A 503 -27.66 -16.06 29.22
N GLY A 504 -27.41 -15.97 27.92
CA GLY A 504 -27.94 -14.88 27.08
C GLY A 504 -27.28 -13.51 27.30
N VAL A 505 -25.98 -13.50 27.64
CA VAL A 505 -25.22 -12.26 27.83
C VAL A 505 -25.17 -11.45 26.54
N VAL A 506 -25.57 -10.19 26.62
CA VAL A 506 -25.49 -9.21 25.54
C VAL A 506 -24.82 -7.96 26.10
N VAL A 507 -23.73 -7.53 25.46
CA VAL A 507 -23.03 -6.30 25.80
C VAL A 507 -23.12 -5.36 24.60
N THR A 508 -23.59 -4.14 24.84
CA THR A 508 -23.77 -3.12 23.81
C THR A 508 -23.26 -1.78 24.32
N SER A 509 -22.60 -1.03 23.44
CA SER A 509 -22.18 0.35 23.68
C SER A 509 -22.89 1.26 22.68
N GLN A 510 -23.40 2.40 23.14
CA GLN A 510 -24.11 3.38 22.31
C GLN A 510 -23.85 4.80 22.83
N ASN A 511 -23.81 5.78 21.92
CA ASN A 511 -23.71 7.18 22.32
C ASN A 511 -25.06 7.66 22.87
N ILE A 512 -25.05 8.29 24.05
CA ILE A 512 -26.26 8.84 24.69
C ILE A 512 -26.51 10.27 24.19
N GLU A 513 -25.44 11.07 24.08
CA GLU A 513 -25.47 12.46 23.63
C GLU A 513 -24.10 12.80 23.01
N ASP A 514 -24.09 13.40 21.81
CA ASP A 514 -22.86 13.85 21.17
C ASP A 514 -22.37 15.13 21.85
N GLY A 515 -21.05 15.23 22.09
CA GLY A 515 -20.44 16.42 22.71
C GLY A 515 -20.12 17.53 21.71
N GLY A 516 -20.05 18.79 22.16
CA GLY A 516 -19.93 19.93 21.23
C GLY A 516 -20.19 21.30 21.87
N LEU A 517 -20.41 22.32 21.05
CA LEU A 517 -20.77 23.67 21.50
C LEU A 517 -22.00 24.15 20.73
N TRP A 518 -23.10 24.39 21.43
CA TRP A 518 -24.38 24.79 20.85
C TRP A 518 -24.56 26.29 21.00
N PHE A 519 -24.42 27.02 19.90
CA PHE A 519 -24.79 28.43 19.86
C PHE A 519 -26.25 28.57 19.45
N GLY A 520 -27.10 29.01 20.39
CA GLY A 520 -28.51 29.24 20.13
C GLY A 520 -29.10 30.40 20.94
N PRO A 521 -29.60 31.49 20.30
CA PRO A 521 -29.38 31.92 18.91
C PRO A 521 -28.06 32.70 18.72
N ILE A 522 -27.47 32.62 17.52
CA ILE A 522 -26.31 33.42 17.12
C ILE A 522 -26.79 34.83 16.77
N PHE A 523 -26.39 35.85 17.54
CA PHE A 523 -26.67 37.24 17.20
C PHE A 523 -25.87 37.67 15.97
N GLY A 524 -26.48 38.44 15.05
CA GLY A 524 -25.87 38.79 13.76
C GLY A 524 -24.53 39.53 13.83
N GLU A 525 -24.18 40.06 15.01
CA GLU A 525 -22.88 40.66 15.31
C GLU A 525 -21.71 39.65 15.38
N PHE A 526 -21.98 38.37 15.68
CA PHE A 526 -20.98 37.29 15.66
C PHE A 526 -20.56 36.87 14.23
N LEU A 527 -21.27 37.33 13.19
CA LEU A 527 -20.97 37.05 11.78
C LEU A 527 -20.37 38.26 11.04
N ARG A 528 -20.02 39.33 11.76
CA ARG A 528 -19.52 40.58 11.16
C ARG A 528 -18.00 40.53 10.98
N THR A 529 -17.53 40.29 9.76
CA THR A 529 -16.13 40.49 9.38
C THR A 529 -15.86 41.96 9.08
N PHE A 530 -14.72 42.49 9.55
CA PHE A 530 -14.32 43.88 9.29
C PHE A 530 -14.00 44.07 7.80
N HIS A 531 -14.80 44.88 7.12
CA HIS A 531 -14.61 45.22 5.72
C HIS A 531 -14.51 46.74 5.56
N VAL A 532 -13.44 47.20 4.91
CA VAL A 532 -13.22 48.60 4.53
C VAL A 532 -14.04 49.04 3.32
N LYS A 533 -14.82 48.14 2.72
CA LYS A 533 -15.74 48.42 1.61
C LYS A 533 -17.15 47.93 1.97
N PRO A 534 -18.20 48.77 1.84
CA PRO A 534 -19.57 48.37 2.15
C PRO A 534 -20.01 47.26 1.18
N GLN A 535 -20.49 46.14 1.74
CA GLN A 535 -20.87 44.95 0.95
C GLN A 535 -22.31 44.99 0.41
N ILE A 536 -23.10 46.00 0.80
CA ILE A 536 -24.40 46.31 0.21
C ILE A 536 -24.54 47.85 0.22
N MET A 537 -24.64 48.49 -0.95
CA MET A 537 -25.15 49.85 -1.05
C MET A 537 -26.64 49.76 -1.39
N TYR A 538 -27.48 50.15 -0.43
CA TYR A 538 -28.90 50.37 -0.68
C TYR A 538 -29.09 51.87 -0.91
N ASP A 539 -29.48 52.26 -2.12
CA ASP A 539 -29.91 53.64 -2.42
C ASP A 539 -31.31 53.84 -1.84
N ASN A 540 -31.37 54.33 -0.60
CA ASN A 540 -32.63 54.67 0.03
C ASN A 540 -32.93 56.15 -0.22
N LYS A 541 -33.68 56.43 -1.29
CA LYS A 541 -34.39 57.71 -1.43
C LYS A 541 -35.45 57.80 -0.34
N VAL A 542 -35.13 58.51 0.74
CA VAL A 542 -36.09 58.88 1.77
C VAL A 542 -36.75 60.20 1.37
N TYR A 543 -38.03 60.13 1.00
CA TYR A 543 -38.94 61.27 1.07
C TYR A 543 -39.11 61.65 2.55
N GLY A 544 -38.94 62.93 2.86
CA GLY A 544 -38.82 63.41 4.23
C GLY A 544 -40.04 63.16 5.12
N LEU A 545 -39.81 63.25 6.42
CA LEU A 545 -40.42 64.27 7.28
C LEU A 545 -39.86 64.17 8.71
N GLN A 546 -39.33 65.31 9.17
CA GLN A 546 -39.30 65.88 10.52
C GLN A 546 -39.28 64.98 11.77
N GLY A 547 -38.28 65.24 12.62
CA GLY A 547 -38.49 65.26 14.08
C GLY A 547 -37.29 64.91 14.96
N SER A 548 -36.69 65.95 15.58
CA SER A 548 -36.20 65.99 16.98
C SER A 548 -35.08 65.00 17.42
N SER A 549 -33.81 65.45 17.50
CA SER A 549 -33.05 65.84 18.72
C SER A 549 -32.85 64.69 19.75
N THR A 550 -31.71 64.40 20.42
CA THR A 550 -30.41 65.06 20.69
C THR A 550 -29.59 64.11 21.59
N ALA A 551 -28.25 64.08 21.47
CA ALA A 551 -27.20 63.89 22.51
C ALA A 551 -25.90 63.40 21.79
N SER A 552 -24.75 64.07 21.69
CA SER A 552 -23.88 64.88 22.57
C SER A 552 -23.02 64.11 23.59
N SER A 553 -21.77 63.84 23.17
CA SER A 553 -20.46 64.07 23.84
C SER A 553 -20.12 63.51 25.26
N VAL A 554 -19.21 62.51 25.28
CA VAL A 554 -17.83 62.38 25.90
C VAL A 554 -17.50 63.30 27.12
N PRO A 555 -16.79 62.92 28.25
CA PRO A 555 -15.45 62.28 28.28
C PRO A 555 -14.94 61.44 29.52
N VAL A 556 -13.89 60.62 29.28
CA VAL A 556 -12.62 60.38 30.05
C VAL A 556 -12.63 59.92 31.53
N GLN A 557 -11.87 58.87 31.89
CA GLN A 557 -10.72 58.91 32.84
C GLN A 557 -9.98 57.56 33.06
N THR A 558 -8.66 57.67 33.17
CA THR A 558 -7.60 56.70 33.49
C THR A 558 -7.47 56.47 35.01
N VAL A 559 -6.82 55.38 35.48
CA VAL A 559 -5.72 55.34 36.50
C VAL A 559 -5.24 53.90 36.80
N GLN A 560 -3.91 53.74 36.92
CA GLN A 560 -3.13 52.57 37.37
C GLN A 560 -3.13 52.34 38.90
N LYS A 561 -2.80 51.11 39.36
CA LYS A 561 -1.90 50.89 40.52
C LYS A 561 -1.26 49.48 40.55
N TYR A 562 -0.01 49.44 41.03
CA TYR A 562 0.93 48.32 41.20
C TYR A 562 0.77 47.58 42.55
N VAL A 563 1.37 46.37 42.72
CA VAL A 563 2.52 46.05 43.63
C VAL A 563 2.83 44.52 43.70
N THR A 564 4.13 44.24 43.82
CA THR A 564 4.97 43.02 44.04
C THR A 564 4.70 42.26 45.38
N ASP A 565 5.25 41.11 45.79
CA ASP A 565 6.51 40.37 45.59
C ASP A 565 6.42 38.95 46.24
N CYS A 566 7.33 38.01 45.94
CA CYS A 566 8.10 37.18 46.91
C CYS A 566 8.87 35.99 46.26
N GLU A 567 10.20 36.14 46.16
CA GLU A 567 11.19 35.03 46.17
C GLU A 567 11.42 34.49 47.60
N PRO A 568 12.15 33.36 47.74
CA PRO A 568 13.18 33.27 48.77
C PRO A 568 14.58 32.86 48.25
N ASN A 569 15.55 33.69 48.65
CA ASN A 569 17.01 33.52 48.60
C ASN A 569 17.55 32.22 49.25
N ARG A 570 18.66 31.68 48.72
CA ARG A 570 20.00 31.74 49.36
C ARG A 570 21.07 30.90 48.64
N LYS A 571 22.21 31.56 48.35
CA LYS A 571 23.57 31.03 48.58
C LYS A 571 24.21 31.84 49.71
N PRO A 572 25.21 31.28 50.42
CA PRO A 572 26.49 32.00 50.50
C PRO A 572 27.73 31.08 50.43
N THR A 573 28.70 31.49 49.58
CA THR A 573 30.17 31.73 49.79
C THR A 573 30.97 30.95 50.86
N PRO A 574 32.34 30.90 50.80
CA PRO A 574 33.31 31.83 50.16
C PRO A 574 33.77 31.45 48.75
#